data_AF-H2FSZ8-F1
#
_entry.id   AF-H2FSZ8-F1
#
_cell.length_a   1.000
_cell.length_b   1.000
_cell.length_c   1.000
_cell.angle_alpha   90.00
_cell.angle_beta   90.00
_cell.angle_gamma   90.00
#
_symmetry.space_group_name_H-M   'P 1'
#
loop_
_entity.id
_entity.type
_entity.pdbx_description
1 polymer ?
#
loop_
_entity_poly.entity_id
_entity_poly.type
_entity_poly.pdbx_seq_one_letter_code
_entity_poly.pdbx_strand_id
1 'polypeptide(L)'
;MTPAEYQALTSPRLSHPARSLYLLYLRHQARGDVTLPLDYPSLGRALAVQGEGDYRYRVTPGDLTALVDELQQAGLLALEERAHPQHYHGARFRLALKNLQGLTPLPARQFAMYPEWRPDEQLDGLARLCGLLDSRFDDVELGEFIAYWLGRPEVFENQHQWMLRFVRQLKSRRALRRPPGLEPPTGYQQAAAPAETETGPSKRAREMMEEARRLSDEHQESHDEKDT
;
A
#
# COMPACT_ATOMS: atom_id res chain seq x y z
N MET A 1 -14.18 15.41 -4.58
CA MET A 1 -12.81 15.82 -4.24
C MET A 1 -12.01 14.56 -4.08
N THR A 2 -10.87 14.42 -4.76
CA THR A 2 -10.07 13.18 -4.67
C THR A 2 -9.35 13.11 -3.32
N PRO A 3 -8.94 11.92 -2.85
CA PRO A 3 -8.15 11.80 -1.61
C PRO A 3 -6.82 12.57 -1.68
N ALA A 4 -6.15 12.56 -2.83
CA ALA A 4 -4.90 13.30 -3.03
C ALA A 4 -5.10 14.81 -2.96
N GLU A 5 -6.18 15.29 -3.57
CA GLU A 5 -6.58 16.70 -3.47
C GLU A 5 -6.90 17.09 -2.02
N TYR A 6 -7.63 16.25 -1.28
CA TYR A 6 -7.91 16.50 0.12
C TYR A 6 -6.64 16.56 0.97
N GLN A 7 -5.72 15.62 0.78
CA GLN A 7 -4.45 15.61 1.52
C GLN A 7 -3.62 16.86 1.24
N ALA A 8 -3.49 17.27 -0.02
CA ALA A 8 -2.79 18.49 -0.40
C ALA A 8 -3.43 19.72 0.27
N LEU A 9 -4.77 19.79 0.32
CA LEU A 9 -5.50 20.87 0.99
C LEU A 9 -5.34 20.87 2.51
N THR A 10 -5.28 19.69 3.14
CA THR A 10 -5.09 19.56 4.59
C THR A 10 -3.64 19.70 5.06
N SER A 11 -2.69 19.81 4.12
CA SER A 11 -1.28 20.02 4.44
C SER A 11 -1.10 21.26 5.32
N PRO A 12 -0.30 21.19 6.41
CA PRO A 12 -0.06 22.33 7.29
C PRO A 12 0.74 23.45 6.59
N ARG A 13 1.36 23.16 5.44
CA ARG A 13 2.10 24.13 4.63
C ARG A 13 1.22 25.03 3.78
N LEU A 14 -0.07 24.69 3.63
CA LEU A 14 -1.01 25.45 2.80
C LEU A 14 -1.80 26.46 3.66
N SER A 15 -1.82 27.72 3.26
CA SER A 15 -2.47 28.82 3.97
C SER A 15 -3.99 28.73 3.84
N HIS A 16 -4.70 29.26 4.85
CA HIS A 16 -6.16 29.31 4.80
C HIS A 16 -6.70 30.09 3.59
N PRO A 17 -6.12 31.25 3.21
CA PRO A 17 -6.55 31.95 2.01
C PRO A 17 -6.32 31.16 0.72
N ALA A 18 -5.22 30.40 0.60
CA ALA A 18 -4.98 29.53 -0.56
C ALA A 18 -6.00 28.40 -0.65
N ARG A 19 -6.32 27.75 0.50
CA ARG A 19 -7.39 26.73 0.58
C ARG A 19 -8.74 27.31 0.11
N SER A 20 -9.10 28.48 0.62
CA SER A 20 -10.34 29.18 0.25
C SER A 20 -10.36 29.58 -1.23
N LEU A 21 -9.25 30.13 -1.74
CA LEU A 21 -9.07 30.48 -3.15
C LEU A 21 -9.32 29.27 -4.05
N TYR A 22 -8.69 28.15 -3.72
CA TYR A 22 -8.82 26.92 -4.48
C TYR A 22 -10.22 26.33 -4.43
N LEU A 23 -10.77 26.10 -3.23
CA LEU A 23 -12.04 25.39 -3.04
C LEU A 23 -13.25 26.19 -3.52
N LEU A 24 -13.31 27.49 -3.18
CA LEU A 24 -14.49 28.31 -3.42
C LEU A 24 -14.50 28.92 -4.83
N TYR A 25 -13.33 29.19 -5.40
CA TYR A 25 -13.22 29.91 -6.67
C TYR A 25 -12.64 29.04 -7.78
N LEU A 26 -11.37 28.63 -7.68
CA LEU A 26 -10.68 27.97 -8.80
C LEU A 26 -11.33 26.63 -9.18
N ARG A 27 -11.56 25.77 -8.18
CA ARG A 27 -12.16 24.45 -8.38
C ARG A 27 -13.61 24.54 -8.86
N HIS A 28 -14.37 25.47 -8.29
CA HIS A 28 -15.79 25.64 -8.58
C HIS A 28 -16.04 26.24 -9.98
N GLN A 29 -15.22 27.20 -10.39
CA GLN A 29 -15.36 27.90 -11.67
C GLN A 29 -14.66 27.20 -12.84
N ALA A 30 -13.82 26.20 -12.58
CA ALA A 30 -13.12 25.45 -13.62
C ALA A 30 -14.07 24.69 -14.56
N ARG A 31 -13.80 24.81 -15.87
CA ARG A 31 -14.48 24.03 -16.91
C ARG A 31 -13.69 22.74 -17.14
N GLY A 32 -14.24 21.63 -16.66
CA GLY A 32 -13.48 20.37 -16.58
C GLY A 32 -12.31 20.53 -15.63
N ASP A 33 -11.09 20.31 -16.13
CA ASP A 33 -9.87 20.36 -15.32
C ASP A 33 -9.09 21.67 -15.46
N VAL A 34 -9.60 22.64 -16.20
CA VAL A 34 -8.91 23.90 -16.48
C VAL A 34 -9.67 25.08 -15.88
N THR A 35 -8.96 26.00 -15.23
CA THR A 35 -9.54 27.22 -14.69
C THR A 35 -9.94 28.18 -15.82
N LEU A 36 -10.90 29.05 -15.54
CA LEU A 36 -11.04 30.28 -16.32
C LEU A 36 -9.76 31.14 -16.14
N PRO A 37 -9.46 32.07 -17.06
CA PRO A 37 -8.38 33.03 -16.89
C PRO A 37 -8.52 33.75 -15.54
N LEU A 38 -7.44 33.79 -14.75
CA LEU A 38 -7.51 34.37 -13.41
C LEU A 38 -7.77 35.88 -13.47
N ASP A 39 -8.83 36.33 -12.80
CA ASP A 39 -9.16 37.73 -12.67
C ASP A 39 -8.86 38.25 -11.26
N TYR A 40 -7.73 38.96 -11.09
CA TYR A 40 -7.23 39.39 -9.79
C TYR A 40 -8.17 40.36 -9.06
N PRO A 41 -8.72 41.40 -9.72
CA PRO A 41 -9.75 42.24 -9.12
C PRO A 41 -10.93 41.45 -8.54
N SER A 42 -11.47 40.50 -9.30
CA SER A 42 -12.62 39.69 -8.86
C SER A 42 -12.23 38.75 -7.71
N LEU A 43 -11.09 38.05 -7.83
CA LEU A 43 -10.61 37.13 -6.80
C LEU A 43 -10.25 37.84 -5.49
N GLY A 44 -9.60 39.01 -5.58
CA GLY A 44 -9.24 39.83 -4.43
C GLY A 44 -10.49 40.32 -3.68
N ARG A 45 -11.52 40.75 -4.41
CA ARG A 45 -12.82 41.12 -3.80
C ARG A 45 -13.51 39.93 -3.16
N ALA A 46 -13.47 38.77 -3.80
CA ALA A 46 -14.15 37.59 -3.32
C ALA A 46 -13.48 36.96 -2.08
N LEU A 47 -12.16 37.12 -1.94
CA LEU A 47 -11.44 36.72 -0.73
C LEU A 47 -11.54 37.76 0.39
N ALA A 48 -11.87 39.01 0.09
CA ALA A 48 -11.93 40.07 1.08
C ALA A 48 -13.06 39.83 2.10
N VAL A 49 -12.76 40.06 3.38
CA VAL A 49 -13.74 40.02 4.47
C VAL A 49 -13.98 41.45 4.94
N GLN A 50 -15.20 41.93 4.79
CA GLN A 50 -15.61 43.25 5.27
C GLN A 50 -15.96 43.20 6.76
N GLY A 51 -15.53 44.22 7.50
CA GLY A 51 -15.99 44.54 8.85
C GLY A 51 -16.84 45.81 8.86
N GLU A 52 -17.17 46.30 10.05
CA GLU A 52 -17.86 47.58 10.22
C GLU A 52 -16.90 48.73 9.90
N GLY A 53 -16.93 49.21 8.65
CA GLY A 53 -16.20 50.39 8.19
C GLY A 53 -14.79 50.15 7.61
N ASP A 54 -14.20 48.96 7.79
CA ASP A 54 -12.91 48.57 7.18
C ASP A 54 -12.88 47.07 6.83
N TYR A 55 -11.86 46.63 6.08
CA TYR A 55 -11.63 45.22 5.75
C TYR A 55 -10.93 44.50 6.91
N ARG A 56 -11.54 43.42 7.40
CA ARG A 56 -10.90 42.47 8.33
C ARG A 56 -9.83 41.63 7.65
N TYR A 57 -10.00 41.37 6.36
CA TYR A 57 -9.02 40.68 5.52
C TYR A 57 -9.13 41.19 4.10
N ARG A 58 -7.98 41.46 3.47
CA ARG A 58 -7.89 41.87 2.06
C ARG A 58 -6.63 41.25 1.46
N VAL A 59 -6.69 41.00 0.16
CA VAL A 59 -5.60 40.36 -0.58
C VAL A 59 -5.13 41.32 -1.66
N THR A 60 -3.84 41.64 -1.67
CA THR A 60 -3.26 42.44 -2.75
C THR A 60 -2.96 41.56 -3.98
N PRO A 61 -2.70 42.15 -5.17
CA PRO A 61 -2.23 41.40 -6.33
C PRO A 61 -0.95 40.57 -6.08
N GLY A 62 -0.04 41.09 -5.25
CA GLY A 62 1.18 40.38 -4.84
C GLY A 62 0.85 39.16 -3.98
N ASP A 63 -0.05 39.33 -3.00
CA ASP A 63 -0.51 38.22 -2.17
C ASP A 63 -1.22 37.15 -3.01
N LEU A 64 -2.07 37.54 -3.97
CA LEU A 64 -2.71 36.60 -4.89
C LEU A 64 -1.69 35.79 -5.69
N THR A 65 -0.61 36.42 -6.13
CA THR A 65 0.49 35.72 -6.83
C THR A 65 1.12 34.68 -5.91
N ALA A 66 1.45 35.07 -4.67
CA ALA A 66 2.00 34.16 -3.67
C ALA A 66 1.05 32.99 -3.32
N LEU A 67 -0.26 33.25 -3.21
CA LEU A 67 -1.26 32.19 -2.97
C LEU A 67 -1.32 31.20 -4.15
N VAL A 68 -1.19 31.68 -5.39
CA VAL A 68 -1.15 30.81 -6.57
C VAL A 68 0.15 29.99 -6.59
N ASP A 69 1.30 30.61 -6.29
CA ASP A 69 2.58 29.90 -6.17
C ASP A 69 2.51 28.79 -5.10
N GLU A 70 1.87 29.08 -3.98
CA GLU A 70 1.64 28.13 -2.89
C GLU A 70 0.80 26.92 -3.34
N LEU A 71 -0.28 27.18 -4.08
CA LEU A 71 -1.13 26.12 -4.66
C LEU A 71 -0.38 25.30 -5.73
N GLN A 72 0.52 25.91 -6.49
CA GLN A 72 1.38 25.18 -7.42
C GLN A 72 2.40 24.30 -6.69
N GLN A 73 3.04 24.81 -5.63
CA GLN A 73 3.98 24.04 -4.80
C GLN A 73 3.30 22.86 -4.10
N ALA A 74 2.02 23.00 -3.73
CA ALA A 74 1.20 21.92 -3.20
C ALA A 74 0.75 20.90 -4.27
N GLY A 75 1.06 21.14 -5.55
CA GLY A 75 0.66 20.28 -6.67
C GLY A 75 -0.81 20.36 -7.03
N LEU A 76 -1.56 21.32 -6.48
CA LEU A 76 -2.99 21.52 -6.78
C LEU A 76 -3.21 22.18 -8.14
N LEU A 77 -2.28 23.05 -8.54
CA LEU A 77 -2.32 23.77 -9.82
C LEU A 77 -1.10 23.43 -10.67
N ALA A 78 -1.33 23.22 -11.97
CA ALA A 78 -0.29 23.17 -12.99
C ALA A 78 -0.52 24.31 -13.98
N LEU A 79 0.50 25.13 -14.22
CA LEU A 79 0.40 26.25 -15.17
C LEU A 79 0.21 25.70 -16.58
N GLU A 80 -0.81 26.20 -17.27
CA GLU A 80 -1.16 25.77 -18.63
C GLU A 80 -0.93 26.89 -19.64
N GLU A 81 -1.39 28.10 -19.33
CA GLU A 81 -1.20 29.28 -20.17
C GLU A 81 -0.78 30.46 -19.31
N ARG A 82 0.33 31.10 -19.65
CA ARG A 82 0.85 32.26 -18.93
C ARG A 82 0.68 33.52 -19.76
N ALA A 83 -0.12 34.46 -19.27
CA ALA A 83 -0.31 35.75 -19.93
C ALA A 83 0.84 36.75 -19.65
N HIS A 84 1.41 36.72 -18.45
CA HIS A 84 2.45 37.67 -18.01
C HIS A 84 3.56 37.00 -17.19
N PRO A 85 4.81 37.51 -17.26
CA PRO A 85 5.96 36.88 -16.61
C PRO A 85 6.03 37.11 -15.09
N GLN A 86 5.44 38.19 -14.57
CA GLN A 86 5.59 38.58 -13.15
C GLN A 86 4.38 38.23 -12.28
N HIS A 87 3.21 37.98 -12.88
CA HIS A 87 1.97 37.67 -12.16
C HIS A 87 1.09 36.73 -12.97
N TYR A 88 0.03 36.21 -12.36
CA TYR A 88 -0.86 35.23 -12.99
C TYR A 88 -2.22 35.79 -13.42
N HIS A 89 -2.43 37.10 -13.37
CA HIS A 89 -3.63 37.69 -13.98
C HIS A 89 -3.73 37.32 -15.48
N GLY A 90 -4.88 36.80 -15.88
CA GLY A 90 -5.15 36.27 -17.22
C GLY A 90 -4.59 34.86 -17.48
N ALA A 91 -3.78 34.30 -16.57
CA ALA A 91 -3.22 32.96 -16.73
C ALA A 91 -4.30 31.88 -16.52
N ARG A 92 -4.07 30.71 -17.11
CA ARG A 92 -4.90 29.50 -16.93
C ARG A 92 -4.09 28.40 -16.29
N PHE A 93 -4.77 27.64 -15.43
CA PHE A 93 -4.19 26.53 -14.70
C PHE A 93 -5.03 25.28 -14.87
N ARG A 94 -4.35 24.14 -14.93
CA ARG A 94 -4.95 22.83 -14.79
C ARG A 94 -5.00 22.42 -13.32
N LEU A 95 -6.15 21.92 -12.87
CA LEU A 95 -6.39 21.37 -11.54
C LEU A 95 -5.85 19.94 -11.47
N ALA A 96 -4.56 19.81 -11.20
CA ALA A 96 -3.83 18.57 -11.40
C ALA A 96 -4.37 17.38 -10.59
N LEU A 97 -4.95 17.65 -9.41
CA LEU A 97 -5.47 16.62 -8.51
C LEU A 97 -7.00 16.41 -8.62
N LYS A 98 -7.72 17.23 -9.41
CA LYS A 98 -9.19 17.22 -9.47
C LYS A 98 -9.78 15.89 -9.95
N ASN A 99 -9.16 15.29 -10.96
CA ASN A 99 -9.57 14.03 -11.59
C ASN A 99 -8.45 12.99 -11.54
N LEU A 100 -7.51 13.14 -10.60
CA LEU A 100 -6.36 12.25 -10.56
C LEU A 100 -6.82 10.84 -10.15
N GLN A 101 -6.91 9.96 -11.16
CA GLN A 101 -7.18 8.55 -11.01
C GLN A 101 -5.85 7.81 -10.93
N GLY A 102 -5.70 6.91 -9.95
CA GLY A 102 -4.60 5.94 -9.95
C GLY A 102 -3.30 6.30 -9.21
N LEU A 103 -3.23 7.38 -8.41
CA LEU A 103 -2.14 7.50 -7.41
C LEU A 103 -2.57 6.95 -6.05
N THR A 104 -2.70 5.64 -5.97
CA THR A 104 -2.14 4.91 -4.82
C THR A 104 -0.61 5.06 -4.93
N PRO A 105 0.10 5.58 -3.91
CA PRO A 105 -0.09 5.20 -2.51
C PRO A 105 -0.15 6.43 -1.59
N LEU A 106 -1.34 6.96 -1.36
CA LEU A 106 -1.59 7.63 -0.08
C LEU A 106 -2.07 6.55 0.88
N PRO A 107 -1.65 6.55 2.16
CA PRO A 107 -2.15 5.58 3.12
C PRO A 107 -3.66 5.76 3.21
N ALA A 108 -4.40 4.78 2.67
CA ALA A 108 -5.85 4.78 2.72
C ALA A 108 -6.29 4.87 4.18
N ARG A 109 -7.39 5.60 4.43
CA ARG A 109 -7.94 5.80 5.78
C ARG A 109 -8.06 4.45 6.48
N GLN A 110 -7.48 4.34 7.67
CA GLN A 110 -7.61 3.15 8.49
C GLN A 110 -8.97 3.14 9.17
N PHE A 111 -9.56 1.95 9.31
CA PHE A 111 -10.83 1.73 9.95
C PHE A 111 -10.83 0.38 10.70
N ALA A 112 -11.61 0.33 11.78
CA ALA A 112 -11.96 -0.93 12.44
C ALA A 112 -12.96 -1.70 11.56
N MET A 113 -12.92 -3.03 11.62
CA MET A 113 -13.80 -3.89 10.81
C MET A 113 -15.28 -3.54 11.01
N TYR A 114 -16.09 -3.68 9.95
CA TYR A 114 -17.52 -3.42 9.98
C TYR A 114 -18.31 -4.50 9.20
N PRO A 115 -19.61 -4.73 9.50
CA PRO A 115 -20.38 -5.86 8.96
C PRO A 115 -20.54 -5.87 7.43
N GLU A 116 -20.63 -4.69 6.83
CA GLU A 116 -20.81 -4.52 5.38
C GLU A 116 -19.49 -4.52 4.61
N TRP A 117 -18.35 -4.79 5.27
CA TRP A 117 -17.05 -4.77 4.62
C TRP A 117 -16.97 -5.81 3.50
N ARG A 118 -16.41 -5.41 2.36
CA ARG A 118 -16.16 -6.28 1.21
C ARG A 118 -14.75 -6.02 0.65
N PRO A 119 -14.08 -7.06 0.14
CA PRO A 119 -12.84 -6.88 -0.62
C PRO A 119 -13.14 -6.14 -1.93
N ASP A 120 -12.15 -5.44 -2.47
CA ASP A 120 -12.28 -4.73 -3.75
C ASP A 120 -11.87 -5.61 -4.94
N GLU A 121 -12.00 -5.06 -6.15
CA GLU A 121 -11.67 -5.74 -7.42
C GLU A 121 -10.18 -6.14 -7.53
N GLN A 122 -9.30 -5.60 -6.69
CA GLN A 122 -7.87 -5.89 -6.68
C GLN A 122 -7.53 -7.15 -5.88
N LEU A 123 -8.50 -7.75 -5.17
CA LEU A 123 -8.29 -8.95 -4.36
C LEU A 123 -7.63 -10.08 -5.17
N ASP A 124 -8.10 -10.33 -6.40
CA ASP A 124 -7.59 -11.40 -7.26
C ASP A 124 -6.11 -11.18 -7.61
N GLY A 125 -5.73 -9.94 -7.90
CA GLY A 125 -4.34 -9.57 -8.13
C GLY A 125 -3.48 -9.77 -6.89
N LEU A 126 -3.96 -9.31 -5.73
CA LEU A 126 -3.28 -9.46 -4.45
C LEU A 126 -3.12 -10.93 -4.02
N ALA A 127 -4.16 -11.74 -4.25
CA ALA A 127 -4.15 -13.17 -3.99
C ALA A 127 -3.03 -13.86 -4.79
N ARG A 128 -2.93 -13.59 -6.10
CA ARG A 128 -1.88 -14.13 -6.97
C ARG A 128 -0.48 -13.71 -6.51
N LEU A 129 -0.30 -12.44 -6.15
CA LEU A 129 0.97 -11.94 -5.60
C LEU A 129 1.38 -12.63 -4.30
N CYS A 130 0.41 -13.01 -3.48
CA CYS A 130 0.62 -13.76 -2.24
C CYS A 130 0.71 -15.30 -2.44
N GLY A 131 0.71 -15.77 -3.68
CA GLY A 131 0.79 -17.19 -4.05
C GLY A 131 -0.50 -17.98 -3.84
N LEU A 132 -1.65 -17.30 -3.85
CA LEU A 132 -2.97 -17.89 -3.76
C LEU A 132 -3.59 -17.95 -5.17
N LEU A 133 -3.68 -19.15 -5.76
CA LEU A 133 -4.08 -19.34 -7.18
C LEU A 133 -5.58 -19.18 -7.43
N ASP A 134 -6.41 -19.69 -6.52
CA ASP A 134 -7.86 -19.45 -6.53
C ASP A 134 -8.11 -18.22 -5.64
N SER A 135 -9.00 -17.29 -5.95
CA SER A 135 -9.32 -16.16 -5.04
C SER A 135 -10.78 -16.19 -4.61
N ARG A 136 -11.53 -17.18 -5.10
CA ARG A 136 -12.93 -17.37 -4.74
C ARG A 136 -13.04 -17.62 -3.25
N PHE A 137 -14.04 -16.98 -2.67
CA PHE A 137 -14.45 -17.11 -1.28
C PHE A 137 -15.97 -17.21 -1.23
N ASP A 138 -16.49 -17.89 -0.22
CA ASP A 138 -17.94 -17.95 0.06
C ASP A 138 -18.35 -16.94 1.15
N ASP A 139 -19.66 -16.75 1.32
CA ASP A 139 -20.20 -15.82 2.32
C ASP A 139 -19.86 -16.25 3.76
N VAL A 140 -19.62 -17.54 3.98
CA VAL A 140 -19.25 -18.09 5.28
C VAL A 140 -17.82 -17.68 5.64
N GLU A 141 -16.88 -17.87 4.72
CA GLU A 141 -15.47 -17.47 4.86
C GLU A 141 -15.33 -15.97 5.11
N LEU A 142 -16.11 -15.16 4.39
CA LEU A 142 -16.14 -13.72 4.59
C LEU A 142 -16.77 -13.36 5.95
N GLY A 143 -17.91 -13.96 6.29
CA GLY A 143 -18.61 -13.72 7.55
C GLY A 143 -17.77 -14.05 8.78
N GLU A 144 -17.02 -15.16 8.75
CA GLU A 144 -16.12 -15.53 9.83
C GLU A 144 -14.92 -14.57 9.96
N PHE A 145 -14.36 -14.09 8.84
CA PHE A 145 -13.32 -13.06 8.86
C PHE A 145 -13.83 -11.77 9.52
N ILE A 146 -15.01 -11.31 9.08
CA ILE A 146 -15.63 -10.10 9.62
C ILE A 146 -15.92 -10.28 11.12
N ALA A 147 -16.54 -11.39 11.52
CA ALA A 147 -16.85 -11.67 12.93
C ALA A 147 -15.61 -11.72 13.82
N TYR A 148 -14.52 -12.34 13.35
CA TYR A 148 -13.27 -12.41 14.09
C TYR A 148 -12.68 -11.01 14.37
N TRP A 149 -12.72 -10.12 13.38
CA TRP A 149 -12.17 -8.76 13.52
C TRP A 149 -13.16 -7.76 14.13
N LEU A 150 -14.47 -7.99 14.06
CA LEU A 150 -15.47 -7.24 14.81
C LEU A 150 -15.29 -7.39 16.33
N GLY A 151 -14.80 -8.55 16.78
CA GLY A 151 -14.43 -8.77 18.19
C GLY A 151 -13.17 -8.01 18.63
N ARG A 152 -12.49 -7.29 17.73
CA ARG A 152 -11.23 -6.57 17.96
C ARG A 152 -11.27 -5.14 17.40
N PRO A 153 -12.13 -4.27 17.98
CA PRO A 153 -12.31 -2.91 17.48
C PRO A 153 -11.06 -2.02 17.64
N GLU A 154 -10.06 -2.45 18.39
CA GLU A 154 -8.77 -1.77 18.55
C GLU A 154 -7.86 -1.87 17.31
N VAL A 155 -8.17 -2.75 16.36
CA VAL A 155 -7.35 -2.96 15.17
C VAL A 155 -7.83 -2.08 14.02
N PHE A 156 -7.02 -1.08 13.69
CA PHE A 156 -7.26 -0.14 12.60
C PHE A 156 -6.34 -0.45 11.42
N GLU A 157 -6.94 -0.91 10.33
CA GLU A 157 -6.23 -1.24 9.11
C GLU A 157 -6.90 -0.52 7.94
N ASN A 158 -6.14 -0.29 6.87
CA ASN A 158 -6.71 0.25 5.65
C ASN A 158 -7.27 -0.89 4.77
N GLN A 159 -8.04 -0.54 3.72
CA GLN A 159 -8.66 -1.53 2.83
C GLN A 159 -7.66 -2.58 2.32
N HIS A 160 -6.50 -2.15 1.86
CA HIS A 160 -5.46 -3.06 1.35
C HIS A 160 -4.91 -3.99 2.43
N GLN A 161 -4.67 -3.49 3.64
CA GLN A 161 -4.23 -4.31 4.78
C GLN A 161 -5.31 -5.32 5.20
N TRP A 162 -6.58 -4.93 5.20
CA TRP A 162 -7.68 -5.86 5.42
C TRP A 162 -7.74 -6.95 4.35
N MET A 163 -7.60 -6.59 3.08
CA MET A 163 -7.50 -7.56 1.99
C MET A 163 -6.31 -8.51 2.14
N LEU A 164 -5.12 -8.01 2.51
CA LEU A 164 -3.96 -8.87 2.77
C LEU A 164 -4.20 -9.85 3.92
N ARG A 165 -4.82 -9.40 5.01
CA ARG A 165 -5.20 -10.27 6.13
C ARG A 165 -6.22 -11.33 5.68
N PHE A 166 -7.19 -10.94 4.86
CA PHE A 166 -8.18 -11.85 4.31
C PHE A 166 -7.54 -12.91 3.38
N VAL A 167 -6.67 -12.50 2.47
CA VAL A 167 -5.91 -13.41 1.60
C VAL A 167 -5.07 -14.40 2.42
N ARG A 168 -4.44 -13.95 3.51
CA ARG A 168 -3.70 -14.85 4.42
C ARG A 168 -4.63 -15.86 5.08
N GLN A 169 -5.82 -15.46 5.53
CA GLN A 169 -6.81 -16.38 6.10
C GLN A 169 -7.27 -17.43 5.07
N LEU A 170 -7.60 -17.01 3.85
CA LEU A 170 -7.96 -17.93 2.76
C LEU A 170 -6.84 -18.93 2.46
N LYS A 171 -5.59 -18.45 2.42
CA LYS A 171 -4.42 -19.30 2.20
C LYS A 171 -4.26 -20.36 3.30
N SER A 172 -4.37 -19.97 4.57
CA SER A 172 -4.31 -20.90 5.70
C SER A 172 -5.42 -21.95 5.65
N ARG A 173 -6.66 -21.54 5.31
CA ARG A 173 -7.78 -22.47 5.18
C ARG A 173 -7.58 -23.50 4.08
N ARG A 174 -7.04 -23.08 2.95
CA ARG A 174 -6.79 -24.00 1.83
C ARG A 174 -5.60 -24.90 2.06
N ALA A 175 -4.61 -24.46 2.83
CA ALA A 175 -3.54 -25.32 3.29
C ALA A 175 -4.09 -26.43 4.21
N LEU A 176 -5.03 -26.12 5.10
CA LEU A 176 -5.70 -27.11 5.96
C LEU A 176 -6.60 -28.09 5.17
N ARG A 177 -7.24 -27.62 4.09
CA ARG A 177 -8.08 -28.47 3.23
C ARG A 177 -7.28 -29.39 2.29
N ARG A 178 -5.99 -29.13 2.08
CA ARG A 178 -5.14 -30.02 1.25
C ARG A 178 -4.89 -31.31 2.04
N PRO A 179 -5.40 -32.47 1.59
CA PRO A 179 -5.07 -33.73 2.23
C PRO A 179 -3.55 -33.97 2.12
N PRO A 180 -2.88 -34.53 3.14
CA PRO A 180 -1.43 -34.72 3.17
C PRO A 180 -0.89 -35.79 2.18
N GLY A 181 -1.62 -36.14 1.12
CA GLY A 181 -1.31 -37.29 0.26
C GLY A 181 -1.56 -37.12 -1.24
N LEU A 182 -1.70 -35.90 -1.76
CA LEU A 182 -1.66 -35.69 -3.21
C LEU A 182 -0.21 -35.50 -3.66
N GLU A 183 0.41 -36.62 -4.01
CA GLU A 183 1.67 -36.70 -4.76
C GLU A 183 1.66 -35.67 -5.91
N PRO A 184 2.73 -34.87 -6.09
CA PRO A 184 2.83 -33.97 -7.22
C PRO A 184 2.80 -34.76 -8.54
N PRO A 185 2.19 -34.24 -9.62
CA PRO A 185 2.28 -34.89 -10.92
C PRO A 185 3.75 -34.98 -11.32
N THR A 186 4.21 -36.22 -11.52
CA THR A 186 5.57 -36.59 -11.90
C THR A 186 5.92 -35.98 -13.26
N GLY A 187 6.38 -34.73 -13.26
CA GLY A 187 7.03 -34.07 -14.37
C GLY A 187 8.54 -34.26 -14.26
N TYR A 188 9.11 -35.05 -15.16
CA TYR A 188 10.52 -35.36 -15.39
C TYR A 188 11.55 -34.59 -14.54
N GLN A 189 11.79 -35.05 -13.33
CA GLN A 189 13.10 -35.05 -12.65
C GLN A 189 12.98 -36.00 -11.47
N GLN A 190 13.30 -37.28 -11.71
CA GLN A 190 13.63 -38.19 -10.62
C GLN A 190 15.02 -37.81 -10.12
N ALA A 191 15.08 -36.88 -9.16
CA ALA A 191 16.02 -37.04 -8.07
C ALA A 191 15.37 -38.01 -7.10
N ALA A 192 16.05 -39.13 -6.82
CA ALA A 192 15.60 -40.15 -5.90
C ALA A 192 15.08 -39.52 -4.60
N ALA A 193 13.92 -39.98 -4.14
CA ALA A 193 13.32 -39.58 -2.88
C ALA A 193 14.34 -39.69 -1.73
N PRO A 194 14.34 -38.76 -0.75
CA PRO A 194 14.88 -39.08 0.56
C PRO A 194 13.97 -40.17 1.11
N ALA A 195 14.53 -41.39 1.21
CA ALA A 195 13.92 -42.48 1.93
C ALA A 195 13.50 -42.01 3.32
N GLU A 196 12.36 -42.54 3.76
CA GLU A 196 11.91 -42.54 5.14
C GLU A 196 13.11 -42.61 6.09
N THR A 197 13.12 -41.71 7.08
CA THR A 197 14.07 -41.77 8.18
C THR A 197 13.83 -43.05 8.98
N GLU A 198 14.38 -44.17 8.50
CA GLU A 198 14.81 -45.24 9.38
C GLU A 198 15.87 -44.62 10.29
N THR A 199 15.53 -44.43 11.55
CA THR A 199 16.47 -44.07 12.63
C THR A 199 17.40 -45.24 12.89
N GLY A 200 18.28 -45.53 11.93
CA GLY A 200 19.30 -46.55 11.99
C GLY A 200 20.43 -46.21 11.01
N PRO A 201 21.71 -46.44 11.39
CA PRO A 201 22.83 -46.17 10.49
C PRO A 201 22.69 -47.01 9.22
N SER A 202 22.84 -46.36 8.06
CA SER A 202 22.70 -47.03 6.76
C SER A 202 23.67 -48.21 6.65
N LYS A 203 23.33 -49.21 5.82
CA LYS A 203 24.12 -50.44 5.65
C LYS A 203 25.61 -50.18 5.39
N ARG A 204 25.91 -49.16 4.57
CA ARG A 204 27.28 -48.72 4.26
C ARG A 204 27.98 -48.05 5.46
N ALA A 205 27.23 -47.35 6.31
CA ALA A 205 27.76 -46.77 7.55
C ALA A 205 28.11 -47.86 8.57
N ARG A 206 27.34 -48.95 8.63
CA ARG A 206 27.64 -50.11 9.50
C ARG A 206 28.92 -50.83 9.07
N GLU A 207 29.09 -51.04 7.76
CA GLU A 207 30.32 -51.65 7.21
C GLU A 207 31.56 -50.79 7.52
N MET A 208 31.49 -49.46 7.37
CA MET A 208 32.62 -48.58 7.73
C MET A 208 32.92 -48.54 9.22
N MET A 209 31.91 -48.71 10.09
CA MET A 209 32.11 -48.78 11.55
C MET A 209 32.79 -50.09 11.97
N GLU A 210 32.48 -51.21 11.33
CA GLU A 210 33.15 -52.49 11.58
C GLU A 210 34.60 -52.50 11.09
N GLU A 211 34.86 -51.89 9.92
CA GLU A 211 36.21 -51.76 9.37
C GLU A 211 37.08 -50.81 10.22
N ALA A 212 36.52 -49.68 10.66
CA ALA A 212 37.21 -48.76 11.58
C ALA A 212 37.52 -49.40 12.93
N ARG A 213 36.64 -50.26 13.45
CA ARG A 213 36.84 -50.97 14.71
C ARG A 213 37.95 -52.02 14.62
N ARG A 214 38.05 -52.72 13.48
CA ARG A 214 39.18 -53.64 13.21
C ARG A 214 40.51 -52.89 13.12
N LEU A 215 40.54 -51.78 12.40
CA LEU A 215 41.75 -50.97 12.25
C LEU A 215 42.19 -50.34 13.58
N SER A 216 41.25 -49.99 14.47
CA SER A 216 41.59 -49.51 15.82
C SER A 216 42.14 -50.61 16.72
N ASP A 217 41.59 -51.83 16.64
CA ASP A 217 42.09 -52.97 17.42
C ASP A 217 43.51 -53.37 16.94
N GLU A 218 43.78 -53.34 15.63
CA GLU A 218 45.12 -53.55 15.05
C GLU A 218 46.11 -52.44 15.43
N HIS A 219 45.68 -51.18 15.52
CA HIS A 219 46.53 -50.08 15.98
C HIS A 219 46.83 -50.16 17.48
N GLN A 220 45.87 -50.61 18.30
CA GLN A 220 46.02 -50.75 19.74
C GLN A 220 47.00 -51.89 20.08
N GLU A 221 46.91 -53.04 19.38
CA GLU A 221 47.87 -54.15 19.53
C GLU A 221 49.30 -53.73 19.12
N SER A 222 49.45 -52.90 18.08
CA SER A 222 50.76 -52.39 17.65
C SER A 222 51.41 -51.40 18.62
N HIS A 223 50.62 -50.76 19.49
CA HIS A 223 51.09 -49.79 20.47
C HIS A 223 51.47 -50.46 21.80
N ASP A 224 50.83 -51.58 22.17
CA ASP A 224 51.18 -52.37 23.36
C ASP A 224 52.46 -53.22 23.15
N GLU A 225 52.79 -53.61 21.92
CA GLU A 225 54.04 -54.34 21.62
C GLU A 225 55.30 -53.46 21.64
N LYS A 226 55.17 -52.13 21.70
CA LYS A 226 56.31 -51.19 21.66
C LYS A 226 56.71 -50.62 23.02
N ASP A 227 55.91 -50.83 24.05
CA ASP A 227 56.15 -50.34 25.42
C ASP A 227 56.44 -51.49 26.42
N THR A 228 56.98 -52.63 25.94
CA THR A 228 57.60 -53.66 26.81
C THR A 228 59.10 -53.79 26.60
#